data_AF-A0A1Y5TF38-F1
#
_entry.id   AF-A0A1Y5TF38-F1
#
_cell.length_a   1.000
_cell.length_b   1.000
_cell.length_c   1.000
_cell.angle_alpha   90.00
_cell.angle_beta   90.00
_cell.angle_gamma   90.00
#
_symmetry.space_group_name_H-M   'P 1'
#
loop_
_entity.id
_entity.type
_entity.pdbx_description
1 polymer ?
#
loop_
_entity_poly.entity_id
_entity_poly.type
_entity_poly.pdbx_seq_one_letter_code
_entity_poly.pdbx_strand_id
1 'polypeptide(L)'
;MHRAMRGLIQEVLADVRDNGLPGAHHFFITFDTTHPDARLADWLKERYPSEMTVVMQHWFDNLEVTDDGFSVTLNFGDSPETLYVPYDSIQTFVDPSVEFGLRFETQEDDDAEENDPSSETEDSTEENNKPDADVVSLDSFRK
;
A
#
# COMPACT_ATOMS: atom_id res chain seq x y z
N MET A 1 -7.66 -0.30 -4.94
CA MET A 1 -6.41 -0.82 -5.56
C MET A 1 -6.70 -1.75 -6.76
N HIS A 2 -5.80 -1.85 -7.74
CA HIS A 2 -5.92 -2.85 -8.82
C HIS A 2 -5.81 -4.29 -8.27
N ARG A 3 -6.84 -5.12 -8.50
CA ARG A 3 -6.96 -6.51 -7.98
C ARG A 3 -5.72 -7.38 -8.20
N ALA A 4 -5.01 -7.21 -9.32
CA ALA A 4 -3.82 -7.99 -9.64
C ALA A 4 -2.64 -7.68 -8.70
N MET A 5 -2.46 -6.41 -8.32
CA MET A 5 -1.36 -5.99 -7.45
C MET A 5 -1.60 -6.36 -5.99
N ARG A 6 -2.85 -6.26 -5.54
CA ARG A 6 -3.28 -6.82 -4.24
C ARG A 6 -2.91 -8.29 -4.13
N GLY A 7 -3.20 -9.07 -5.18
CA GLY A 7 -2.84 -10.48 -5.24
C GLY A 7 -1.34 -10.73 -5.12
N LEU A 8 -0.52 -9.92 -5.81
CA LEU A 8 0.94 -10.03 -5.72
C LEU A 8 1.46 -9.76 -4.30
N ILE A 9 1.01 -8.67 -3.65
CA ILE A 9 1.42 -8.35 -2.28
C ILE A 9 0.97 -9.45 -1.31
N GLN A 10 -0.26 -9.95 -1.46
CA GLN A 10 -0.79 -11.02 -0.64
C GLN A 10 0.05 -12.30 -0.77
N GLU A 11 0.40 -12.71 -1.98
CA GLU A 11 1.24 -13.89 -2.24
C GLU A 11 2.64 -13.74 -1.63
N VAL A 12 3.28 -12.58 -1.82
CA VAL A 12 4.60 -12.28 -1.25
C VAL A 12 4.57 -12.33 0.28
N LEU A 13 3.61 -11.67 0.92
CA LEU A 13 3.51 -11.67 2.38
C LEU A 13 3.14 -13.05 2.93
N ALA A 14 2.33 -13.83 2.22
CA ALA A 14 1.99 -15.20 2.61
C ALA A 14 3.24 -16.11 2.59
N ASP A 15 4.08 -16.00 1.56
CA ASP A 15 5.34 -16.73 1.50
C ASP A 15 6.28 -16.33 2.65
N VAL A 16 6.36 -15.03 2.95
CA VAL A 16 7.17 -14.50 4.07
C VAL A 16 6.67 -14.99 5.42
N ARG A 17 5.35 -15.15 5.61
CA ARG A 17 4.78 -15.74 6.83
C ARG A 17 5.21 -17.20 6.99
N ASP A 18 5.15 -17.98 5.92
CA ASP A 18 5.35 -19.43 5.97
C ASP A 18 6.84 -19.82 5.98
N ASN A 19 7.67 -19.06 5.26
CA ASN A 19 9.08 -19.38 5.03
C ASN A 19 10.06 -18.35 5.61
N GLY A 20 9.58 -17.21 6.10
CA GLY A 20 10.40 -16.08 6.52
C GLY A 20 10.87 -15.22 5.34
N LEU A 21 11.62 -14.15 5.63
CA LEU A 21 12.23 -13.32 4.58
C LEU A 21 13.38 -14.09 3.91
N PRO A 22 13.36 -14.28 2.58
CA PRO A 22 14.48 -14.91 1.89
C PRO A 22 15.70 -13.98 1.91
N GLY A 23 16.91 -14.54 2.09
CA GLY A 23 18.17 -13.82 1.91
C GLY A 23 18.26 -12.46 2.62
N ALA A 24 18.40 -11.38 1.84
CA ALA A 24 18.50 -10.01 2.32
C ALA A 24 17.22 -9.18 2.08
N HIS A 25 16.13 -9.85 1.70
CA HIS A 25 14.86 -9.21 1.37
C HIS A 25 14.30 -8.45 2.57
N HIS A 26 13.79 -7.25 2.31
CA HIS A 26 13.10 -6.44 3.29
C HIS A 26 12.15 -5.48 2.58
N PHE A 27 11.04 -5.15 3.24
CA PHE A 27 10.00 -4.35 2.63
C PHE A 27 9.85 -3.01 3.32
N PHE A 28 9.78 -1.95 2.52
CA PHE A 28 9.26 -0.65 2.92
C PHE A 28 7.81 -0.55 2.45
N ILE A 29 6.89 -0.48 3.41
CA ILE A 29 5.46 -0.43 3.14
C ILE A 29 4.94 0.91 3.66
N THR A 30 4.55 1.79 2.74
CA THR A 30 3.91 3.07 3.06
C THR A 30 2.41 2.91 2.88
N PHE A 31 1.62 3.29 3.88
CA PHE A 31 0.17 3.22 3.83
C PHE A 31 -0.49 4.44 4.49
N ASP A 32 -1.73 4.69 4.08
CA ASP A 32 -2.60 5.73 4.63
C ASP A 32 -3.11 5.32 6.03
N THR A 33 -2.75 6.11 7.04
CA THR A 33 -3.15 5.85 8.44
C THR A 33 -4.58 6.31 8.75
N THR A 34 -5.19 7.09 7.86
CA THR A 34 -6.56 7.61 7.98
C THR A 34 -7.60 6.63 7.46
N HIS A 35 -7.18 5.59 6.73
CA HIS A 35 -8.07 4.55 6.20
C HIS A 35 -8.92 3.94 7.34
N PRO A 36 -10.26 3.82 7.16
CA PRO A 36 -11.18 3.44 8.25
C PRO A 36 -10.86 2.07 8.87
N ASP A 37 -10.38 1.14 8.05
CA ASP A 37 -10.02 -0.20 8.51
C ASP A 37 -8.59 -0.31 9.06
N ALA A 38 -7.74 0.71 8.92
CA ALA A 38 -6.36 0.66 9.43
C ALA A 38 -6.34 0.73 10.97
N ARG A 39 -5.66 -0.25 11.58
CA ARG A 39 -5.53 -0.35 13.05
C ARG A 39 -4.09 -0.15 13.47
N LEU A 40 -3.92 0.83 14.32
CA LEU A 40 -2.65 1.36 14.82
C LEU A 40 -2.89 1.80 16.27
N ALA A 41 -1.87 1.78 17.11
CA ALA A 41 -1.97 2.40 18.43
C ALA A 41 -2.25 3.91 18.30
N ASP A 42 -3.01 4.48 19.24
CA ASP A 42 -3.43 5.90 19.18
C ASP A 42 -2.24 6.86 19.07
N TRP A 43 -1.17 6.57 19.80
CA TRP A 43 0.04 7.38 19.78
C TRP A 43 0.80 7.31 18.43
N LEU A 44 0.66 6.20 17.69
CA LEU A 44 1.18 6.09 16.33
C LEU A 44 0.35 6.91 15.36
N LYS A 45 -0.99 6.90 15.49
CA LYS A 45 -1.88 7.77 14.70
C LYS A 45 -1.61 9.25 14.95
N GLU A 46 -1.41 9.64 16.20
CA GLU A 46 -1.10 11.03 16.55
C GLU A 46 0.26 11.48 15.98
N ARG A 47 1.25 10.58 15.97
CA ARG A 47 2.58 10.85 15.43
C ARG A 47 2.63 10.82 13.90
N TYR A 48 1.82 9.96 13.27
CA TYR A 48 1.74 9.74 11.83
C TYR A 48 0.29 9.91 11.36
N PRO A 49 -0.20 11.16 11.25
CA PRO A 49 -1.63 11.45 11.09
C PRO A 49 -2.17 11.21 9.68
N SER A 50 -1.32 11.10 8.66
CA SER A 50 -1.73 10.92 7.26
C SER A 50 -1.19 9.65 6.64
N GLU A 51 0.12 9.42 6.76
CA GLU A 51 0.78 8.27 6.18
C GLU A 51 1.88 7.76 7.12
N MET A 52 2.16 6.47 7.02
CA MET A 52 3.20 5.83 7.80
C MET A 52 3.95 4.82 6.94
N THR A 53 5.28 4.82 7.04
CA THR A 53 6.13 3.81 6.42
C THR A 53 6.65 2.86 7.48
N VAL A 54 6.37 1.57 7.30
CA VAL A 54 6.88 0.49 8.15
C VAL A 54 7.92 -0.33 7.41
N VAL A 55 8.85 -0.92 8.15
CA VAL A 55 9.93 -1.74 7.61
C VAL A 55 9.83 -3.15 8.16
N MET A 56 9.69 -4.13 7.28
CA MET A 56 9.75 -5.56 7.62
C MET A 56 11.13 -6.09 7.22
N GLN A 57 12.03 -6.24 8.21
CA GLN A 57 13.40 -6.72 8.01
C GLN A 57 13.83 -7.66 9.16
N HIS A 58 14.66 -7.16 10.08
CA HIS A 58 15.36 -7.99 11.08
C HIS A 58 14.42 -8.55 12.14
N TRP A 59 13.35 -7.83 12.44
CA TRP A 59 12.39 -8.24 13.44
C TRP A 59 10.99 -7.83 13.01
N PHE A 60 10.13 -8.82 12.94
CA PHE A 60 8.68 -8.71 12.91
C PHE A 60 8.15 -10.00 13.52
N ASP A 61 6.94 -9.97 14.05
CA ASP A 61 6.29 -11.14 14.64
C ASP A 61 4.80 -11.12 14.35
N ASN A 62 4.12 -12.24 14.57
CA ASN A 62 2.67 -12.39 14.37
C ASN A 62 2.19 -11.85 13.01
N LEU A 63 2.92 -12.17 11.94
CA LEU A 63 2.50 -11.84 10.59
C LEU A 63 1.27 -12.70 10.24
N GLU A 64 0.11 -12.07 10.12
CA GLU A 64 -1.10 -12.71 9.60
C GLU A 64 -1.47 -12.07 8.28
N VAL A 65 -1.80 -12.90 7.30
CA VAL A 65 -2.14 -12.49 5.94
C VAL A 65 -3.54 -12.98 5.65
N THR A 66 -4.43 -12.06 5.33
CA THR A 66 -5.85 -12.31 5.03
C THR A 66 -6.16 -11.90 3.60
N ASP A 67 -7.41 -12.05 3.18
CA ASP A 67 -7.81 -11.57 1.86
C ASP A 67 -7.80 -10.04 1.79
N ASP A 68 -8.17 -9.34 2.85
CA ASP A 68 -8.43 -7.87 2.84
C ASP A 68 -7.24 -7.03 3.32
N GLY A 69 -6.27 -7.64 4.00
CA GLY A 69 -5.07 -6.98 4.48
C GLY A 69 -4.15 -7.93 5.23
N PHE A 70 -3.17 -7.35 5.91
CA PHE A 70 -2.26 -8.11 6.78
C PHE A 70 -2.15 -7.43 8.14
N SER A 71 -1.85 -8.22 9.17
CA SER A 71 -1.40 -7.71 10.46
C SER A 71 0.02 -8.15 10.75
N VAL A 72 0.76 -7.29 11.43
CA VAL A 72 2.15 -7.57 11.82
C VAL A 72 2.47 -6.85 13.11
N THR A 73 3.26 -7.49 13.97
CA THR A 73 3.84 -6.85 15.15
C THR A 73 5.23 -6.32 14.83
N LEU A 74 5.42 -5.03 15.05
CA LEU A 74 6.69 -4.32 14.81
C LEU A 74 7.11 -3.58 16.08
N ASN A 75 8.41 -3.35 16.22
CA ASN A 75 8.95 -2.58 17.34
C ASN A 75 9.04 -1.10 16.98
N PHE A 76 8.42 -0.25 17.79
CA PHE A 76 8.52 1.19 17.70
C PHE A 76 9.27 1.72 18.93
N GLY A 77 10.60 1.82 18.81
CA GLY A 77 11.47 2.01 19.97
C GLY A 77 11.52 0.73 20.79
N ASP A 78 11.18 0.80 22.08
CA ASP A 78 11.16 -0.34 23.00
C ASP A 78 9.74 -0.94 23.19
N SER A 79 8.78 -0.54 22.34
CA SER A 79 7.38 -0.96 22.44
C SER A 79 6.97 -1.77 21.21
N PRO A 80 6.67 -3.08 21.36
CA PRO A 80 6.08 -3.87 20.28
C PRO A 80 4.61 -3.46 20.11
N GLU A 81 4.22 -3.14 18.88
CA GLU A 81 2.85 -2.78 18.53
C GLU A 81 2.38 -3.61 17.35
N THR A 82 1.14 -4.10 17.44
CA THR A 82 0.49 -4.80 16.35
C THR A 82 -0.25 -3.82 15.47
N LEU A 83 0.05 -3.86 14.17
CA LEU A 83 -0.62 -3.09 13.15
C LEU A 83 -1.52 -4.00 12.32
N TYR A 84 -2.64 -3.45 11.84
CA TYR A 84 -3.40 -4.04 10.74
C TYR A 84 -3.48 -3.04 9.59
N VAL A 85 -3.00 -3.47 8.43
CA VAL A 85 -2.87 -2.67 7.21
C VAL A 85 -3.75 -3.29 6.11
N PRO A 86 -4.89 -2.67 5.79
CA PRO A 86 -5.70 -3.02 4.62
C PRO A 86 -4.89 -2.88 3.34
N TYR A 87 -5.03 -3.79 2.38
CA TYR A 87 -4.31 -3.66 1.11
C TYR A 87 -4.65 -2.37 0.37
N ASP A 88 -5.92 -1.96 0.41
CA ASP A 88 -6.36 -0.72 -0.24
C ASP A 88 -5.80 0.56 0.39
N SER A 89 -5.22 0.48 1.61
CA SER A 89 -4.52 1.60 2.24
C SER A 89 -3.04 1.73 1.81
N ILE A 90 -2.48 0.72 1.14
CA ILE A 90 -1.06 0.73 0.75
C ILE A 90 -0.83 1.72 -0.39
N GLN A 91 0.04 2.69 -0.15
CA GLN A 91 0.48 3.70 -1.10
C GLN A 91 1.78 3.30 -1.80
N THR A 92 2.71 2.65 -1.10
CA THR A 92 3.96 2.17 -1.70
C THR A 92 4.38 0.85 -1.08
N PHE A 93 4.90 -0.07 -1.90
CA PHE A 93 5.51 -1.34 -1.47
C PHE A 93 6.84 -1.51 -2.20
N VAL A 94 7.97 -1.44 -1.47
CA VAL A 94 9.32 -1.47 -2.06
C VAL A 94 10.18 -2.55 -1.43
N ASP A 95 10.90 -3.30 -2.27
CA ASP A 95 11.98 -4.21 -1.89
C ASP A 95 13.31 -3.76 -2.52
N PRO A 96 14.21 -3.14 -1.75
CA PRO A 96 15.50 -2.66 -2.27
C PRO A 96 16.45 -3.76 -2.73
N SER A 97 16.23 -5.00 -2.31
CA SER A 97 17.15 -6.13 -2.56
C SER A 97 17.14 -6.60 -4.00
N VAL A 98 16.04 -6.33 -4.70
CA VAL A 98 15.81 -6.65 -6.11
C VAL A 98 15.45 -5.41 -6.93
N GLU A 99 15.68 -4.21 -6.37
CA GLU A 99 15.35 -2.91 -6.99
C GLU A 99 13.89 -2.83 -7.47
N PHE A 100 12.97 -3.46 -6.73
CA PHE A 100 11.55 -3.54 -7.05
C PHE A 100 10.75 -2.57 -6.19
N GLY A 101 9.85 -1.81 -6.80
CA GLY A 101 8.94 -0.91 -6.10
C GLY A 101 7.61 -0.80 -6.83
N LEU A 102 6.51 -0.90 -6.07
CA LEU A 102 5.16 -0.60 -6.51
C LEU A 102 4.74 0.71 -5.85
N ARG A 103 4.28 1.66 -6.65
CA ARG A 103 3.59 2.85 -6.17
C ARG A 103 2.12 2.76 -6.57
N PHE A 104 1.26 3.05 -5.62
CA PHE A 104 -0.19 3.09 -5.80
C PHE A 104 -0.62 4.55 -5.78
N GLU A 105 -1.31 4.95 -6.84
CA GLU A 105 -2.02 6.22 -6.84
C GLU A 105 -3.36 5.99 -6.14
N THR A 106 -3.56 6.65 -5.01
CA THR A 106 -4.90 6.87 -4.48
C THR A 106 -5.60 7.78 -5.47
N GLN A 107 -6.47 7.20 -6.31
CA GLN A 107 -7.50 7.98 -6.97
C GLN A 107 -8.36 8.54 -5.85
N GLU A 108 -8.13 9.81 -5.50
CA GLU A 108 -9.15 10.60 -4.82
C GLU A 108 -10.32 10.65 -5.79
N ASP A 109 -11.32 9.78 -5.59
CA ASP A 109 -12.64 9.95 -6.18
C ASP A 109 -13.20 11.25 -5.57
N ASP A 110 -12.82 12.37 -6.16
CA ASP A 110 -13.40 13.69 -5.93
C ASP A 110 -14.75 13.70 -6.66
N ASP A 111 -15.65 12.80 -6.26
CA ASP A 111 -17.04 12.72 -6.71
C ASP A 111 -17.89 13.73 -5.92
N ALA A 112 -17.49 15.00 -6.01
CA ALA A 112 -18.21 16.15 -5.48
C ALA A 112 -18.60 17.10 -6.63
N GLU A 113 -19.74 16.76 -7.25
CA GLU A 113 -20.71 17.66 -7.89
C GLU A 113 -20.26 18.56 -9.06
N GLU A 114 -20.63 18.18 -10.29
CA GLU A 114 -21.09 19.17 -11.31
C GLU A 114 -22.33 18.67 -12.08
N ASN A 115 -23.49 19.03 -11.53
CA ASN A 115 -24.69 19.56 -12.19
C ASN A 115 -24.87 19.35 -13.72
N ASP A 116 -25.93 18.61 -14.10
CA ASP A 116 -26.51 18.61 -15.46
C ASP A 116 -27.03 20.02 -15.82
N PRO A 117 -26.71 20.54 -17.01
CA PRO A 117 -27.76 20.62 -18.01
C PRO A 117 -27.27 20.23 -19.41
N SER A 118 -27.87 19.17 -19.95
CA SER A 118 -28.40 19.05 -21.32
C SER A 118 -27.81 19.95 -22.43
N SER A 119 -27.12 19.37 -23.43
CA SER A 119 -27.43 19.53 -24.88
C SER A 119 -26.42 18.81 -25.81
N GLU A 120 -26.91 17.76 -26.47
CA GLU A 120 -26.57 17.18 -27.79
C GLU A 120 -25.24 17.52 -28.50
N THR A 121 -24.40 16.51 -28.78
CA THR A 121 -23.99 16.14 -30.16
C THR A 121 -23.41 14.72 -30.22
N GLU A 122 -23.70 14.02 -31.31
CA GLU A 122 -23.39 12.62 -31.60
C GLU A 122 -21.92 12.34 -31.99
N ASP A 123 -21.55 11.07 -31.77
CA ASP A 123 -20.70 10.20 -32.60
C ASP A 123 -19.30 9.77 -32.11
N SER A 124 -19.24 8.47 -31.77
CA SER A 124 -18.18 7.49 -31.99
C SER A 124 -16.74 7.73 -31.48
N THR A 125 -16.35 6.99 -30.43
CA THR A 125 -15.55 5.74 -30.51
C THR A 125 -15.06 5.31 -29.12
N GLU A 126 -15.19 4.02 -28.83
CA GLU A 126 -14.59 3.36 -27.67
C GLU A 126 -13.06 3.35 -27.80
N GLU A 127 -12.31 3.79 -26.78
CA GLU A 127 -11.07 3.12 -26.39
C GLU A 127 -10.75 3.35 -24.91
N ASN A 128 -10.30 2.26 -24.30
CA ASN A 128 -10.19 1.96 -22.88
C ASN A 128 -8.93 2.62 -22.31
N ASN A 129 -9.04 3.81 -21.72
CA ASN A 129 -7.90 4.46 -21.06
C ASN A 129 -7.90 4.14 -19.55
N LYS A 130 -7.40 2.95 -19.21
CA LYS A 130 -6.98 2.66 -17.83
C LYS A 130 -5.68 3.40 -17.57
N PRO A 131 -5.55 4.23 -16.52
CA PRO A 131 -4.25 4.78 -16.16
C PRO A 131 -3.35 3.63 -15.71
N ASP A 132 -2.20 3.56 -16.38
CA ASP A 132 -1.14 2.58 -16.21
C ASP A 132 -0.44 2.87 -14.86
N ALA A 133 -0.29 1.85 -14.01
CA ALA A 133 0.44 2.01 -12.76
C ALA A 133 1.92 2.26 -13.04
N ASP A 134 2.44 3.41 -12.57
CA ASP A 134 3.82 3.83 -12.83
C ASP A 134 4.84 2.97 -12.05
N VAL A 135 5.58 2.12 -12.77
CA VAL A 135 6.75 1.40 -12.25
C VAL A 135 7.94 2.36 -12.23
N VAL A 136 8.16 3.00 -11.09
CA VAL A 136 9.25 3.98 -10.91
C VAL A 136 10.57 3.31 -10.48
N SER A 137 11.64 3.53 -11.24
CA SER A 137 13.01 3.14 -10.87
C SER A 137 13.63 4.10 -9.84
N LEU A 138 14.41 3.54 -8.90
CA LEU A 138 14.97 4.20 -7.71
C LEU A 138 15.99 5.35 -7.96
N ASP A 139 16.35 5.65 -9.20
CA ASP A 139 17.30 6.73 -9.51
C ASP A 139 16.76 8.14 -9.21
N SER A 140 15.43 8.33 -9.13
CA SER A 140 14.81 9.64 -8.89
C SER A 140 14.92 10.17 -7.46
N PHE A 141 15.44 9.39 -6.50
CA PHE A 141 15.52 9.77 -5.08
C PHE A 141 16.92 10.20 -4.61
N ARG A 142 17.95 10.13 -5.46
CA ARG A 142 19.27 10.69 -5.13
C ARG A 142 19.32 12.19 -5.40
N LYS A 143 19.42 12.98 -4.33
CA LYS A 143 19.78 14.40 -4.35
C LYS A 143 21.20 14.57 -3.85
#